data_AF-A0A101CFQ1-F1
#
_entry.id   AF-A0A101CFQ1-F1
#
_cell.length_a   1.000
_cell.length_b   1.000
_cell.length_c   1.000
_cell.angle_alpha   90.00
_cell.angle_beta   90.00
_cell.angle_gamma   90.00
#
_symmetry.space_group_name_H-M   'P 1'
#
loop_
_entity.id
_entity.type
_entity.pdbx_description
1 polymer ?
#
loop_
_entity_poly.entity_id
_entity_poly.type
_entity_poly.pdbx_seq_one_letter_code
_entity_poly.pdbx_strand_id
1 'polypeptide(L)'
;MKVLHKTLFLIIILFAIRIFASPQIPDYIIYKGDTIPTYNLILEQFLQKKNPNEEKLFGLSFRSSENIGVSTNCWRGYQAIYEIIDNKLYLTNIISCGELYEKSKINLSDSPQTHLIFLVY
;
A
#
# COMPACT_ATOMS: atom_id res chain seq x y z
N MET A 1 -24.23 20.24 -37.57
CA MET A 1 -24.56 18.80 -37.36
C MET A 1 -23.35 17.85 -37.34
N LYS A 2 -22.32 18.00 -38.20
CA LYS A 2 -21.18 17.07 -38.26
C LYS A 2 -20.33 16.99 -36.99
N VAL A 3 -20.19 18.09 -36.24
CA VAL A 3 -19.46 18.12 -34.96
C VAL A 3 -20.22 17.36 -33.88
N LEU A 4 -21.54 17.54 -33.80
CA LEU A 4 -22.41 16.87 -32.82
C LEU A 4 -22.34 15.33 -32.90
N HIS A 5 -22.24 14.79 -34.12
CA HIS A 5 -22.13 13.34 -34.34
C HIS A 5 -20.76 12.79 -33.88
N LYS A 6 -19.68 13.55 -34.08
CA LYS A 6 -18.34 13.15 -33.62
C LYS A 6 -18.27 13.19 -32.09
N THR A 7 -18.87 14.20 -31.45
CA THR A 7 -18.92 14.29 -29.99
C THR A 7 -19.75 13.16 -29.39
N LEU A 8 -20.91 12.84 -29.99
CA LEU A 8 -21.76 11.73 -29.55
C LEU A 8 -21.04 10.38 -29.69
N PHE A 9 -20.34 10.16 -30.81
CA PHE A 9 -19.55 8.95 -31.03
C PHE A 9 -18.42 8.78 -30.00
N LEU A 10 -17.72 9.88 -29.66
CA LEU A 10 -16.68 9.86 -28.63
C LEU A 10 -17.25 9.51 -27.24
N ILE A 11 -18.42 10.05 -26.88
CA ILE A 11 -19.09 9.75 -25.61
C ILE A 11 -19.49 8.27 -25.55
N ILE A 12 -20.03 7.71 -26.63
CA ILE A 12 -20.40 6.28 -26.70
C ILE A 12 -19.17 5.38 -26.52
N ILE A 13 -18.02 5.74 -27.13
CA ILE A 13 -16.76 5.01 -26.93
C ILE A 13 -16.32 5.07 -25.48
N LEU A 14 -16.35 6.24 -24.84
CA LEU A 14 -15.94 6.41 -23.44
C LEU A 14 -16.83 5.62 -22.46
N PHE A 15 -18.13 5.51 -22.71
CA PHE A 15 -19.05 4.68 -21.91
C PHE A 15 -18.91 3.17 -22.15
N ALA A 16 -18.36 2.76 -23.30
CA ALA A 16 -18.14 1.35 -23.62
C ALA A 16 -16.88 0.76 -22.96
N ILE A 17 -15.98 1.60 -22.45
CA ILE A 17 -14.73 1.14 -21.82
C ILE A 17 -15.01 0.76 -20.36
N ARG A 18 -14.99 -0.53 -20.05
CA ARG A 18 -14.93 -1.02 -18.67
C ARG A 18 -13.49 -0.91 -18.19
N ILE A 19 -13.20 0.07 -17.33
CA ILE A 19 -11.88 0.22 -16.72
C ILE A 19 -11.79 -0.74 -15.53
N PHE A 20 -10.88 -1.71 -15.60
CA PHE A 20 -10.53 -2.56 -14.48
C PHE A 20 -9.52 -1.81 -13.61
N ALA A 21 -10.00 -1.11 -12.57
CA ALA A 21 -9.13 -0.62 -11.50
C ALA A 21 -8.96 -1.77 -10.51
N SER A 22 -7.73 -2.28 -10.34
CA SER A 22 -7.49 -3.26 -9.28
C SER A 22 -7.68 -2.56 -7.92
N PRO A 23 -8.47 -3.11 -6.98
CA PRO A 23 -8.57 -2.55 -5.63
C PRO A 23 -7.18 -2.46 -5.03
N GLN A 24 -6.78 -1.31 -4.48
CA GLN A 24 -5.47 -1.22 -3.82
C GLN A 24 -5.42 -2.17 -2.63
N ILE A 25 -4.28 -2.80 -2.40
CA ILE A 25 -4.05 -3.62 -1.19
C ILE A 25 -3.80 -2.67 -0.01
N PRO A 26 -4.55 -2.80 1.11
CA PRO A 26 -4.36 -1.97 2.30
C PRO A 26 -3.12 -2.35 3.10
N ASP A 27 -2.66 -1.42 3.93
CA ASP A 27 -1.83 -1.73 5.09
C ASP A 27 -2.74 -2.13 6.26
N TYR A 28 -2.18 -2.58 7.39
CA TYR A 28 -2.99 -3.01 8.53
C TYR A 28 -2.57 -2.37 9.84
N ILE A 29 -3.56 -2.04 10.68
CA ILE A 29 -3.38 -1.57 12.05
C ILE A 29 -3.95 -2.62 12.99
N ILE A 30 -3.12 -3.09 13.91
CA ILE A 30 -3.51 -3.98 15.00
C ILE A 30 -3.86 -3.10 16.21
N TYR A 31 -5.09 -3.22 16.71
CA TYR A 31 -5.53 -2.51 17.91
C TYR A 31 -6.37 -3.43 18.79
N LYS A 32 -5.90 -3.65 20.03
CA LYS A 32 -6.60 -4.51 21.02
C LYS A 32 -6.96 -5.91 20.48
N GLY A 33 -6.13 -6.46 19.60
CA GLY A 33 -6.33 -7.76 18.97
C GLY A 33 -7.14 -7.72 17.66
N ASP A 34 -7.75 -6.59 17.32
CA ASP A 34 -8.44 -6.42 16.02
C ASP A 34 -7.45 -5.98 14.94
N THR A 35 -7.64 -6.49 13.72
CA THR A 35 -6.86 -6.11 12.53
C THR A 35 -7.71 -5.24 11.62
N ILE A 36 -7.31 -3.99 11.45
CA ILE A 36 -8.06 -2.96 10.73
C ILE A 36 -7.30 -2.59 9.46
N PRO A 37 -7.88 -2.72 8.26
CA PRO A 37 -7.25 -2.27 7.03
C PRO A 37 -7.19 -0.75 6.98
N THR A 38 -6.06 -0.19 6.51
CA THR A 38 -5.86 1.24 6.31
C THR A 38 -5.29 1.53 4.93
N TYR A 39 -5.78 2.60 4.31
CA TYR A 39 -5.38 3.07 2.98
C TYR A 39 -4.66 4.41 3.03
N ASN A 40 -4.22 4.82 4.23
CA ASN A 40 -3.70 6.16 4.48
C ASN A 40 -2.22 6.34 4.13
N LEU A 41 -1.48 5.30 3.74
CA LEU A 41 -0.06 5.40 3.38
C LEU A 41 0.78 6.08 4.48
N ILE A 42 0.60 5.63 5.74
CA ILE A 42 1.12 6.31 6.93
C ILE A 42 2.65 6.35 6.90
N LEU A 43 3.29 5.27 6.49
CA LEU A 43 4.74 5.17 6.43
C LEU A 43 5.30 6.13 5.38
N GLU A 44 4.69 6.21 4.20
CA GLU A 44 5.08 7.12 3.13
C GLU A 44 4.95 8.57 3.55
N GLN A 45 3.82 8.94 4.18
CA GLN A 45 3.61 10.30 4.68
C GLN A 45 4.66 10.69 5.74
N PHE A 46 4.95 9.77 6.66
CA PHE A 46 5.99 9.98 7.67
C PHE A 46 7.36 10.20 7.02
N LEU A 47 7.70 9.40 6.01
CA LEU A 47 8.99 9.49 5.33
C LEU A 47 9.11 10.75 4.48
N GLN A 48 8.07 11.11 3.74
CA GLN A 48 8.03 12.35 2.97
C GLN A 48 8.24 13.57 3.87
N LYS A 49 7.67 13.55 5.09
CA LYS A 49 7.88 14.59 6.09
C LYS A 49 9.31 14.59 6.64
N LYS A 50 9.90 13.42 6.85
CA LYS A 50 11.23 13.27 7.45
C LYS A 50 12.36 13.58 6.47
N ASN A 51 12.29 13.03 5.26
CA ASN A 51 13.29 13.13 4.20
C ASN A 51 12.58 13.30 2.84
N PRO A 52 12.20 14.53 2.45
CA PRO A 52 11.41 14.77 1.23
C PRO A 52 12.11 14.37 -0.09
N ASN A 53 13.43 14.15 -0.05
CA ASN A 53 14.25 13.78 -1.22
C ASN A 53 14.66 12.30 -1.22
N GLU A 54 14.21 11.50 -0.25
CA GLU A 54 14.63 10.11 -0.11
C GLU A 54 13.57 9.16 -0.69
N GLU A 55 13.88 8.59 -1.87
CA GLU A 55 12.99 7.66 -2.58
C GLU A 55 13.10 6.20 -2.10
N LYS A 56 13.96 5.92 -1.10
CA LYS A 56 14.23 4.56 -0.61
C LYS A 56 14.11 4.50 0.90
N LEU A 57 13.47 3.46 1.42
CA LEU A 57 13.37 3.21 2.86
C LEU A 57 14.17 1.96 3.22
N PHE A 58 15.13 2.08 4.14
CA PHE A 58 15.98 0.95 4.57
C PHE A 58 16.68 0.22 3.41
N GLY A 59 17.03 0.93 2.34
CA GLY A 59 17.60 0.32 1.13
C GLY A 59 16.59 -0.44 0.26
N LEU A 60 15.33 -0.55 0.68
CA LEU A 60 14.24 -1.05 -0.15
C LEU A 60 13.88 0.04 -1.16
N SER A 61 14.03 -0.28 -2.44
CA SER A 61 13.47 0.55 -3.49
C SER A 61 12.02 0.13 -3.70
N PHE A 62 11.09 1.04 -3.41
CA PHE A 62 9.64 0.81 -3.51
C PHE A 62 9.13 0.53 -4.94
N ARG A 63 10.04 0.56 -5.91
CA ARG A 63 9.77 0.36 -7.34
C ARG A 63 10.66 -0.71 -7.98
N SER A 64 11.63 -1.27 -7.25
CA SER A 64 12.69 -2.12 -7.84
C SER A 64 13.27 -3.12 -6.83
N SER A 65 12.45 -3.79 -6.03
CA SER A 65 12.91 -5.02 -5.39
C SER A 65 12.82 -6.14 -6.41
N GLU A 66 13.96 -6.57 -6.95
CA GLU A 66 14.10 -7.70 -7.87
C GLU A 66 13.53 -9.03 -7.31
N ASN A 67 13.08 -9.03 -6.04
CA ASN A 67 12.60 -10.21 -5.30
C ASN A 67 11.22 -10.03 -4.62
N ILE A 68 10.54 -8.87 -4.72
CA ILE A 68 9.16 -8.71 -4.20
C ILE A 68 8.26 -8.38 -5.38
N GLY A 69 7.31 -9.26 -5.66
CA GLY A 69 6.42 -9.15 -6.82
C GLY A 69 5.68 -7.82 -6.82
N VAL A 70 5.92 -7.01 -7.85
CA VAL A 70 5.22 -5.73 -8.05
C VAL A 70 3.84 -6.05 -8.62
N SER A 71 2.84 -6.18 -7.75
CA SER A 71 1.46 -6.32 -8.19
C SER A 71 0.87 -4.96 -8.54
N THR A 72 0.03 -4.89 -9.58
CA THR A 72 -0.67 -3.66 -9.99
C THR A 72 -1.56 -3.08 -8.89
N ASN A 73 -2.02 -3.92 -7.96
CA ASN A 73 -2.79 -3.50 -6.79
C ASN A 73 -1.93 -3.11 -5.57
N CYS A 74 -0.62 -3.28 -5.62
CA CYS A 74 0.31 -3.03 -4.51
C CYS A 74 1.60 -2.38 -5.04
N TRP A 75 1.42 -1.25 -5.72
CA TRP A 75 2.46 -0.46 -6.38
C TRP A 75 3.69 -0.14 -5.53
N ARG A 76 3.53 -0.10 -4.19
CA ARG A 76 4.58 0.20 -3.22
C ARG A 76 5.58 -0.94 -3.05
N GLY A 77 5.20 -2.16 -3.45
CA GLY A 77 6.01 -3.35 -3.31
C GLY A 77 6.04 -3.94 -1.90
N TYR A 78 5.24 -3.44 -0.96
CA TYR A 78 5.11 -4.00 0.39
C TYR A 78 3.77 -3.63 1.03
N GLN A 79 3.44 -4.28 2.15
CA GLN A 79 2.40 -3.83 3.09
C GLN A 79 3.04 -3.51 4.44
N ALA A 80 2.66 -2.39 5.03
CA ALA A 80 3.04 -2.04 6.39
C ALA A 80 2.05 -2.63 7.39
N ILE A 81 2.57 -3.18 8.48
CA ILE A 81 1.79 -3.60 9.64
C ILE A 81 2.14 -2.69 10.79
N TYR A 82 1.11 -2.10 11.37
CA TYR A 82 1.21 -1.23 12.52
C TYR A 82 0.54 -1.88 13.72
N GLU A 83 0.97 -1.49 14.91
CA GLU A 83 0.29 -1.83 16.16
C GLU A 83 0.12 -0.57 17.01
N ILE A 84 -1.07 -0.42 17.60
CA ILE A 84 -1.35 0.62 18.58
C ILE A 84 -1.17 0.05 19.98
N ILE A 85 -0.10 0.48 20.66
CA ILE A 85 0.24 0.10 22.04
C ILE A 85 0.28 1.39 22.87
N ASP A 86 -0.41 1.43 24.00
CA ASP A 86 -0.44 2.60 24.90
C ASP A 86 -0.72 3.94 24.18
N ASN A 87 -1.70 3.95 23.28
CA ASN A 87 -2.10 5.09 22.44
C ASN A 87 -1.01 5.61 21.49
N LYS A 88 -0.02 4.79 21.15
CA LYS A 88 1.05 5.12 20.21
C LYS A 88 1.06 4.13 19.06
N LEU A 89 1.34 4.63 17.86
CA LEU A 89 1.40 3.83 16.64
C LEU A 89 2.84 3.39 16.36
N TYR A 90 3.04 2.10 16.23
CA TYR A 90 4.34 1.49 15.95
C TYR A 90 4.28 0.79 14.60
N LEU A 91 5.29 0.98 13.75
CA LEU A 91 5.51 0.06 12.63
C LEU A 91 6.17 -1.21 13.18
N THR A 92 5.48 -2.34 13.05
CA THR A 92 5.96 -3.63 13.57
C THR A 92 6.53 -4.51 12.48
N ASN A 93 5.96 -4.47 11.27
CA ASN A 93 6.42 -5.30 10.15
C ASN A 93 6.26 -4.60 8.80
N ILE A 94 7.13 -4.99 7.87
CA ILE A 94 7.00 -4.73 6.44
C ILE A 94 6.95 -6.11 5.78
N ILE A 95 5.81 -6.46 5.21
CA ILE A 95 5.55 -7.77 4.59
C ILE A 95 5.42 -7.65 3.08
N SER A 96 5.46 -8.78 2.38
CA SER A 96 5.24 -8.80 0.93
C SER A 96 3.78 -8.49 0.59
N CYS A 97 3.55 -7.90 -0.58
CA CYS A 97 2.21 -7.63 -1.09
C CYS A 97 1.36 -8.90 -1.18
N GLY A 98 0.17 -8.90 -0.59
CA GLY A 98 -0.79 -10.01 -0.66
C GLY A 98 -0.56 -11.13 0.35
N GLU A 99 0.51 -11.09 1.13
CA GLU A 99 0.88 -12.14 2.08
C GLU A 99 -0.22 -12.40 3.13
N LEU A 100 -0.91 -11.33 3.54
CA LEU A 100 -2.04 -11.38 4.47
C LEU A 100 -3.37 -11.79 3.84
N TYR A 101 -3.52 -11.61 2.52
CA TYR A 101 -4.72 -12.00 1.80
C TYR A 101 -4.72 -13.52 1.54
N GLU A 102 -3.54 -14.10 1.32
CA GLU A 102 -3.37 -15.52 1.03
C GLU A 102 -3.28 -16.41 2.28
N LYS A 103 -2.80 -15.88 3.41
CA LYS A 103 -2.64 -16.64 4.66
C LYS A 103 -3.60 -16.11 5.74
N SER A 104 -4.43 -17.00 6.29
CA SER A 104 -5.36 -16.70 7.39
C SER A 104 -4.68 -16.32 8.73
N LYS A 105 -3.34 -16.42 8.81
CA LYS A 105 -2.50 -16.00 9.94
C LYS A 105 -1.15 -15.49 9.42
N ILE A 106 -0.67 -14.37 9.97
CA ILE A 106 0.68 -13.84 9.68
C ILE A 106 1.71 -14.77 10.32
N ASN A 107 2.58 -15.38 9.51
CA ASN A 107 3.78 -16.04 10.02
C ASN A 107 4.92 -15.02 10.05
N LEU A 108 5.06 -14.33 11.19
CA LEU A 108 6.06 -13.28 11.42
C LEU A 108 7.51 -13.78 11.37
N SER A 109 7.74 -15.09 11.21
CA SER A 109 9.06 -15.72 11.09
C SER A 109 9.74 -15.48 9.73
N ASP A 110 8.95 -15.25 8.67
CA ASP A 110 9.45 -15.24 7.30
C ASP A 110 9.67 -13.80 6.78
N SER A 111 9.20 -12.81 7.52
CA SER A 111 9.32 -11.39 7.17
C SER A 111 10.61 -10.82 7.76
N PRO A 112 11.40 -10.03 6.99
CA PRO A 112 12.59 -9.39 7.54
C PRO A 112 12.23 -8.59 8.80
N GLN A 113 12.80 -8.99 9.94
CA GLN A 113 12.57 -8.39 11.24
C GLN A 113 12.84 -6.90 11.15
N THR A 114 11.77 -6.10 11.10
CA THR A 114 11.88 -4.65 11.03
C THR A 114 11.94 -4.16 12.47
N HIS A 115 13.09 -3.64 12.87
CA HIS A 115 13.28 -2.97 14.16
C HIS A 115 12.14 -1.97 14.40
N LEU A 116 11.49 -2.01 15.57
CA LEU A 116 10.40 -1.10 15.96
C LEU A 116 10.70 0.34 15.52
N ILE A 117 9.93 0.84 14.55
CA ILE A 117 10.00 2.26 14.18
C ILE A 117 8.83 2.94 14.86
N PHE A 118 9.17 3.84 15.78
CA PHE A 118 8.20 4.74 16.38
C PHE A 118 7.76 5.76 15.31
N LEU A 119 6.49 5.69 14.92
CA LEU A 119 5.90 6.69 14.03
C LEU A 119 5.17 7.71 14.93
N VAL A 120 5.92 8.72 15.38
CA VAL A 120 5.35 9.81 16.18
C VAL A 120 4.46 10.67 15.28
N TYR A 121 3.20 10.86 15.68
CA TYR A 121 2.48 12.12 15.46
C TYR A 121 2.55 12.96 16.72
#